data_AF-A0A147HQK6-F1
#
_entry.id   AF-A0A147HQK6-F1
#
_cell.length_a   1.000
_cell.length_b   1.000
_cell.length_c   1.000
_cell.angle_alpha   90.00
_cell.angle_beta   90.00
_cell.angle_gamma   90.00
#
_symmetry.space_group_name_H-M   'P 1'
#
loop_
_entity.id
_entity.type
_entity.pdbx_description
1 polymer ?
#
loop_
_entity_poly.entity_id
_entity_poly.type
_entity_poly.pdbx_seq_one_letter_code
_entity_poly.pdbx_strand_id
1 'polypeptide(L)'
;NKCFGPGIFDMKGGNYLSIEAIRQLARASFTTPLPITVLFTPDEEVGTPSTRDIIEAEAARNKYVLVPEPGRPNNGVVTGRYAIARFNLEATGKPSHAGAPLSSGRSAIREMARQIIAIDGMTTEDCTFSVGVVHGGQWVNCVATTCTGEALSMAKRQADLDRGVERMLALSGTANDVTFKVT
;
A
#
# COMPACT_ATOMS: atom_id res chain seq x y z
N ASN A 1 -4.54 27.05 -24.27
CA ASN A 1 -5.35 26.48 -23.17
C ASN A 1 -4.60 25.43 -22.36
N LYS A 2 -3.49 25.79 -21.71
CA LYS A 2 -2.83 24.95 -20.70
C LYS A 2 -2.42 25.87 -19.54
N CYS A 3 -2.56 25.37 -18.32
CA CYS A 3 -2.09 26.05 -17.12
C CYS A 3 -1.08 25.13 -16.42
N PHE A 4 0.00 25.70 -15.88
CA PHE A 4 1.11 24.95 -15.32
C PHE A 4 1.38 25.43 -13.90
N GLY A 5 1.60 24.49 -12.99
CA GLY A 5 1.94 24.79 -11.60
C GLY A 5 1.94 23.52 -10.74
N PRO A 6 2.75 23.47 -9.66
CA PRO A 6 2.78 22.32 -8.76
C PRO A 6 1.41 22.06 -8.11
N GLY A 7 0.92 20.85 -8.33
CA GLY A 7 -0.38 20.36 -7.84
C GLY A 7 -1.60 20.95 -8.55
N ILE A 8 -1.42 21.62 -9.70
CA ILE A 8 -2.57 22.18 -10.44
C ILE A 8 -3.54 21.10 -10.94
N PHE A 9 -3.00 19.93 -11.27
CA PHE A 9 -3.79 18.75 -11.63
C PHE A 9 -4.18 17.99 -10.37
N ASP A 10 -3.18 17.57 -9.59
CA ASP A 10 -3.32 16.75 -8.38
C ASP A 10 -3.02 17.55 -7.09
N MET A 11 -4.00 17.92 -6.26
CA MET A 11 -5.43 17.94 -6.56
C MET A 11 -6.04 19.35 -6.46
N LYS A 12 -5.22 20.42 -6.55
CA LYS A 12 -5.68 21.81 -6.37
C LYS A 12 -6.74 22.22 -7.39
N GLY A 13 -6.67 21.70 -8.61
CA GLY A 13 -7.69 21.92 -9.64
C GLY A 13 -9.05 21.38 -9.20
N GLY A 14 -9.08 20.16 -8.65
CA GLY A 14 -10.26 19.56 -8.06
C GLY A 14 -10.83 20.38 -6.91
N ASN A 15 -9.97 20.78 -5.98
CA ASN A 15 -10.35 21.62 -4.83
C ASN A 15 -11.02 22.92 -5.26
N TYR A 16 -10.44 23.60 -6.26
CA TYR A 16 -11.01 24.81 -6.84
C TYR A 16 -12.38 24.54 -7.46
N LEU A 17 -12.52 23.50 -8.29
CA LEU A 17 -13.78 23.16 -8.94
C LEU A 17 -14.90 22.86 -7.93
N SER A 18 -14.59 22.15 -6.85
CA SER A 18 -15.54 21.85 -5.78
C SER A 18 -16.04 23.11 -5.06
N ILE A 19 -15.12 23.99 -4.63
CA ILE A 19 -15.50 25.25 -3.97
C ILE A 19 -16.28 26.15 -4.93
N GLU A 20 -15.85 26.23 -6.19
CA GLU A 20 -16.50 27.05 -7.21
C GLU A 20 -17.94 26.56 -7.47
N ALA A 21 -18.17 25.25 -7.55
CA ALA A 21 -19.51 24.69 -7.69
C ALA A 21 -20.42 25.08 -6.51
N ILE A 22 -19.92 24.96 -5.27
CA ILE A 22 -20.65 25.38 -4.06
C ILE A 22 -20.96 26.88 -4.12
N ARG A 23 -20.00 27.70 -4.54
CA ARG A 23 -20.19 29.15 -4.69
C ARG A 23 -21.25 29.49 -5.74
N GLN A 24 -21.34 28.72 -6.83
CA GLN A 24 -22.38 28.93 -7.85
C GLN A 24 -23.77 28.52 -7.36
N LEU A 25 -23.89 27.43 -6.60
CA LEU A 25 -25.15 27.05 -5.95
C LEU A 25 -25.65 28.15 -5.01
N ALA A 26 -24.76 28.72 -4.19
CA ALA A 26 -25.08 29.83 -3.30
C ALA A 26 -25.53 31.08 -4.07
N ARG A 27 -24.84 31.44 -5.16
CA ARG A 27 -25.24 32.57 -6.03
C ARG A 27 -26.59 32.36 -6.69
N ALA A 28 -26.92 31.13 -7.05
CA ALA A 28 -28.21 30.77 -7.60
C ALA A 28 -29.32 30.68 -6.54
N SER A 29 -29.01 30.93 -5.26
CA SER A 29 -29.92 30.69 -4.12
C SER A 29 -30.50 29.27 -4.12
N PHE A 30 -29.74 28.31 -4.65
CA PHE A 30 -30.16 26.93 -4.74
C PHE A 30 -29.91 26.23 -3.39
N THR A 31 -30.97 25.71 -2.79
CA THR A 31 -30.87 24.94 -1.54
C THR A 31 -30.71 23.47 -1.87
N THR A 32 -29.61 22.86 -1.43
CA THR A 32 -29.39 21.43 -1.63
C THR A 32 -30.29 20.59 -0.71
N PRO A 33 -30.76 19.41 -1.16
CA PRO A 33 -31.56 18.51 -0.31
C PRO A 33 -30.81 17.94 0.89
N LEU A 34 -29.48 17.92 0.84
CA LEU A 34 -28.57 17.45 1.88
C LEU A 34 -27.52 18.54 2.18
N PRO A 35 -26.98 18.60 3.40
CA PRO A 35 -25.88 19.49 3.72
C PRO A 35 -24.63 19.14 2.89
N ILE A 36 -23.77 20.14 2.68
CA ILE A 36 -22.47 19.97 2.02
C ILE A 36 -21.37 20.15 3.07
N THR A 37 -20.54 19.12 3.23
CA THR A 37 -19.31 19.17 4.05
C THR A 37 -18.10 19.14 3.12
N VAL A 38 -17.11 19.99 3.38
CA VAL A 38 -15.83 20.00 2.66
C VAL A 38 -14.72 19.69 3.66
N LEU A 39 -13.94 18.65 3.39
CA LEU A 39 -12.78 18.25 4.18
C LEU A 39 -11.53 18.35 3.30
N PHE A 40 -10.57 19.18 3.72
CA PHE A 40 -9.23 19.23 3.12
C PHE A 40 -8.24 18.51 4.02
N THR A 41 -7.43 17.63 3.44
CA THR A 41 -6.41 16.87 4.16
C THR A 41 -5.01 17.21 3.63
N PRO A 42 -3.99 17.24 4.50
CA PRO A 42 -2.64 17.67 4.11
C PRO A 42 -1.71 16.52 3.70
N ASP A 43 -2.12 15.26 3.90
CA ASP A 43 -1.21 14.11 3.97
C ASP A 43 -1.60 12.94 3.06
N GLU A 44 -2.46 13.17 2.06
CA GLU A 44 -2.87 12.13 1.08
C GLU A 44 -1.65 11.48 0.40
N GLU A 45 -0.72 12.31 -0.08
CA GLU A 45 0.47 11.93 -0.85
C GLU A 45 1.43 10.98 -0.09
N VAL A 46 1.31 10.95 1.24
CA VAL A 46 2.10 10.07 2.13
C VAL A 46 1.27 8.93 2.73
N GLY A 47 0.08 8.68 2.19
CA GLY A 47 -0.80 7.59 2.59
C GLY A 47 -1.76 7.94 3.73
N THR A 48 -1.97 9.23 4.00
CA THR A 48 -2.97 9.72 4.97
C THR A 48 -2.76 9.25 6.43
N PRO A 49 -1.53 9.25 6.98
CA PRO A 49 -1.27 8.70 8.32
C PRO A 49 -1.94 9.47 9.47
N SER A 50 -2.22 10.77 9.29
CA SER A 50 -2.70 11.66 10.36
C SER A 50 -4.18 12.00 10.28
N THR A 51 -4.79 11.92 9.08
CA THR A 51 -6.19 12.34 8.88
C THR A 51 -7.16 11.21 8.56
N ARG A 52 -6.69 9.94 8.53
CA ARG A 52 -7.53 8.78 8.23
C ARG A 52 -8.78 8.69 9.09
N ASP A 53 -8.62 8.77 10.41
CA ASP A 53 -9.75 8.66 11.34
C ASP A 53 -10.79 9.77 11.13
N ILE A 54 -10.33 10.98 10.76
CA ILE A 54 -11.21 12.11 10.48
C ILE A 54 -11.98 11.88 9.18
N ILE A 55 -11.30 11.39 8.14
CA ILE A 55 -11.94 11.04 6.86
C ILE A 55 -13.00 9.97 7.09
N GLU A 56 -12.67 8.89 7.79
CA GLU A 56 -13.60 7.78 8.04
C GLU A 56 -14.80 8.24 8.87
N ALA A 57 -14.58 9.07 9.90
CA ALA A 57 -15.66 9.64 10.72
C ALA A 57 -16.59 10.57 9.91
N GLU A 58 -16.04 11.45 9.07
CA GLU A 58 -16.85 12.33 8.22
C GLU A 58 -17.56 11.56 7.11
N ALA A 59 -16.90 10.57 6.51
CA ALA A 59 -17.52 9.70 5.51
C ALA A 59 -18.74 8.96 6.09
N ALA A 60 -18.64 8.42 7.31
CA ALA A 60 -19.75 7.74 7.98
C ALA A 60 -20.96 8.65 8.26
N ARG A 61 -20.76 9.97 8.36
CA ARG A 61 -21.82 10.97 8.59
C ARG A 61 -22.51 11.41 7.30
N ASN A 62 -21.92 11.13 6.14
CA ASN A 62 -22.39 11.63 4.85
C ASN A 62 -22.96 10.51 3.98
N LYS A 63 -24.08 10.78 3.29
CA LYS A 63 -24.74 9.79 2.42
C LYS A 63 -23.97 9.51 1.13
N TYR A 64 -23.27 10.53 0.63
CA TYR A 64 -22.49 10.48 -0.60
C TYR A 64 -21.15 11.16 -0.37
N VAL A 65 -20.08 10.57 -0.91
CA VAL A 65 -18.73 11.11 -0.83
C VAL A 65 -18.20 11.30 -2.24
N LEU A 66 -17.69 12.49 -2.53
CA LEU A 66 -17.05 12.83 -3.79
C LEU A 66 -15.61 13.23 -3.48
N VAL A 67 -14.67 12.57 -4.17
CA VAL A 67 -13.25 12.85 -4.06
C VAL A 67 -12.84 13.54 -5.37
N PRO A 68 -12.54 14.86 -5.37
CA PRO A 68 -12.33 15.63 -6.59
C PRO A 68 -10.91 15.44 -7.17
N GLU A 69 -10.43 14.21 -7.21
CA GLU A 69 -9.19 13.85 -7.89
C GLU A 69 -9.33 13.98 -9.41
N PRO A 70 -8.20 14.07 -10.15
CA PRO A 70 -8.24 14.08 -11.61
C PRO A 70 -9.06 12.92 -12.20
N GLY A 71 -10.07 13.28 -12.99
CA GLY A 71 -10.92 12.34 -13.70
C GLY A 71 -10.16 11.56 -14.78
N ARG A 72 -10.75 10.45 -15.23
CA ARG A 72 -10.24 9.69 -16.38
C ARG A 72 -10.60 10.42 -17.69
N PRO A 73 -9.90 10.12 -18.81
CA PRO A 73 -10.28 10.62 -20.13
C PRO A 73 -11.77 10.38 -20.44
N ASN A 74 -12.35 11.21 -21.30
CA ASN A 74 -13.75 11.12 -21.73
C ASN A 74 -14.77 11.18 -20.58
N ASN A 75 -14.53 12.01 -19.55
CA ASN A 75 -15.37 12.15 -18.35
C ASN A 75 -15.54 10.85 -17.54
N GLY A 76 -14.57 9.94 -17.61
CA GLY A 76 -14.62 8.72 -16.83
C GLY A 76 -14.49 8.98 -15.33
N VAL A 77 -15.32 8.33 -14.53
CA VAL A 77 -15.33 8.41 -13.07
C VAL A 77 -14.74 7.14 -12.46
N VAL A 78 -14.04 7.30 -11.33
CA VAL A 78 -13.53 6.18 -10.54
C VAL A 78 -14.50 5.92 -9.40
N THR A 79 -15.15 4.76 -9.41
CA THR A 79 -16.11 4.33 -8.37
C THR A 79 -15.49 3.38 -7.34
N GLY A 80 -14.23 2.97 -7.56
CA GLY A 80 -13.46 2.14 -6.65
C GLY A 80 -12.00 2.01 -7.11
N ARG A 81 -11.11 1.72 -6.16
CA ARG A 81 -9.71 1.37 -6.43
C ARG A 81 -9.39 0.04 -5.75
N TYR A 82 -8.34 -0.62 -6.23
CA TYR A 82 -7.80 -1.79 -5.53
C TYR A 82 -7.34 -1.37 -4.14
N ALA A 83 -7.68 -2.19 -3.14
CA ALA A 83 -7.09 -2.08 -1.82
C ALA A 83 -5.63 -2.54 -1.91
N ILE A 84 -4.71 -1.86 -1.21
CA ILE A 84 -3.27 -2.12 -1.29
C ILE A 84 -2.71 -2.36 0.11
N ALA A 85 -1.82 -3.36 0.25
CA ALA A 85 -0.99 -3.55 1.43
C ALA A 85 0.49 -3.64 1.03
N ARG A 86 1.36 -3.06 1.86
CA ARG A 86 2.83 -3.14 1.72
C ARG A 86 3.38 -3.92 2.90
N PHE A 87 4.39 -4.74 2.66
CA PHE A 87 5.01 -5.57 3.69
C PHE A 87 6.52 -5.46 3.61
N ASN A 88 7.16 -5.34 4.77
CA ASN A 88 8.59 -5.56 4.93
C ASN A 88 8.83 -7.02 5.28
N LEU A 89 9.81 -7.62 4.63
CA LEU A 89 10.23 -9.01 4.81
C LEU A 89 11.65 -9.02 5.39
N GLU A 90 11.87 -9.82 6.42
CA GLU A 90 13.18 -9.99 7.03
C GLU A 90 13.46 -11.47 7.30
N ALA A 91 14.53 -12.00 6.70
CA ALA A 91 15.08 -13.31 6.99
C ALA A 91 16.38 -13.15 7.80
N THR A 92 16.46 -13.82 8.94
CA THR A 92 17.64 -13.86 9.81
C THR A 92 18.11 -15.30 9.97
N GLY A 93 19.25 -15.61 9.36
CA GLY A 93 19.91 -16.90 9.39
C GLY A 93 21.04 -16.98 10.43
N LYS A 94 21.87 -18.01 10.29
CA LYS A 94 23.02 -18.28 11.15
C LYS A 94 24.32 -18.25 10.33
N PRO A 95 25.30 -17.40 10.68
CA PRO A 95 26.54 -17.30 9.93
C PRO A 95 27.38 -18.57 10.03
N SER A 96 28.12 -18.88 8.97
CA SER A 96 29.20 -19.86 8.95
C SER A 96 30.25 -19.41 7.93
N HIS A 97 31.52 -19.50 8.31
CA HIS A 97 32.65 -19.19 7.43
C HIS A 97 32.82 -20.28 6.36
N ALA A 98 33.23 -19.93 5.13
CA ALA A 98 33.45 -20.90 4.05
C ALA A 98 34.56 -21.94 4.34
N GLY A 99 35.40 -21.71 5.36
CA GLY A 99 36.42 -22.65 5.84
C GLY A 99 35.98 -23.54 7.02
N ALA A 100 34.77 -23.35 7.53
CA ALA A 100 34.12 -24.22 8.52
C ALA A 100 33.04 -25.06 7.82
N PRO A 101 32.43 -26.08 8.48
CA PRO A 101 31.38 -26.86 7.85
C PRO A 101 30.20 -25.96 7.46
N LEU A 102 30.04 -25.67 6.16
CA LEU A 102 28.96 -24.83 5.61
C LEU A 102 27.57 -25.34 6.04
N SER A 103 27.45 -26.64 6.33
CA SER A 103 26.26 -27.30 6.87
C SER A 103 25.84 -26.81 8.27
N SER A 104 26.74 -26.15 9.01
CA SER A 104 26.44 -25.55 10.31
C SER A 104 25.78 -24.17 10.21
N GLY A 105 25.90 -23.51 9.05
CA GLY A 105 25.24 -22.25 8.75
C GLY A 105 23.79 -22.43 8.31
N ARG A 106 23.02 -21.35 8.38
CA ARG A 106 21.66 -21.27 7.85
C ARG A 106 21.52 -19.99 7.04
N SER A 107 21.33 -20.11 5.73
CA SER A 107 21.33 -18.96 4.83
C SER A 107 20.01 -18.22 4.88
N ALA A 108 20.05 -16.93 5.26
CA ALA A 108 18.91 -16.02 5.18
C ALA A 108 18.43 -15.83 3.73
N ILE A 109 19.35 -15.80 2.76
CA ILE A 109 19.00 -15.68 1.33
C ILE A 109 18.20 -16.91 0.88
N ARG A 110 18.58 -18.11 1.33
CA ARG A 110 17.86 -19.34 0.98
C ARG A 110 16.44 -19.32 1.53
N GLU A 111 16.26 -18.88 2.76
CA GLU A 111 14.94 -18.74 3.35
C GLU A 111 14.11 -17.66 2.64
N MET A 112 14.69 -16.49 2.35
CA MET A 112 14.00 -15.44 1.58
C MET A 112 13.56 -15.97 0.21
N ALA A 113 14.41 -16.69 -0.52
CA ALA A 113 14.06 -17.28 -1.81
C ALA A 113 12.87 -18.26 -1.71
N ARG A 114 12.83 -19.07 -0.64
CA ARG A 114 11.70 -19.98 -0.37
C ARG A 114 10.40 -19.19 -0.12
N GLN A 115 10.50 -18.13 0.67
CA GLN A 115 9.35 -17.29 1.03
C GLN A 115 8.84 -16.49 -0.16
N ILE A 116 9.71 -15.98 -1.04
CA ILE A 116 9.31 -15.30 -2.29
C ILE A 116 8.44 -16.22 -3.14
N ILE A 117 8.87 -17.47 -3.36
CA ILE A 117 8.09 -18.45 -4.14
C ILE A 117 6.73 -18.72 -3.48
N ALA A 118 6.70 -18.84 -2.15
CA ALA A 118 5.46 -19.04 -1.42
C ALA A 118 4.52 -17.83 -1.53
N ILE A 119 5.05 -16.61 -1.41
CA ILE A 119 4.32 -15.35 -1.52
C ILE A 119 3.72 -15.18 -2.91
N ASP A 120 4.53 -15.34 -3.97
CA ASP A 120 4.06 -15.23 -5.34
C ASP A 120 2.97 -16.29 -5.64
N GLY A 121 3.13 -17.51 -5.10
CA GLY A 121 2.15 -18.58 -5.18
C GLY A 121 0.82 -18.32 -4.45
N MET A 122 0.74 -17.26 -3.62
CA MET A 122 -0.52 -16.85 -2.98
C MET A 122 -1.43 -16.04 -3.90
N THR A 123 -0.91 -15.59 -5.05
CA THR A 123 -1.63 -14.75 -6.02
C THR A 123 -2.83 -15.47 -6.62
N THR A 124 -3.94 -14.75 -6.70
CA THR A 124 -5.21 -15.17 -7.30
C THR A 124 -5.76 -14.05 -8.18
N GLU A 125 -6.89 -14.29 -8.85
CA GLU A 125 -7.57 -13.25 -9.65
C GLU A 125 -8.05 -12.06 -8.80
N ASP A 126 -8.35 -12.30 -7.52
CA ASP A 126 -8.98 -11.29 -6.64
C ASP A 126 -7.98 -10.58 -5.72
N CYS A 127 -6.82 -11.18 -5.50
CA CYS A 127 -5.76 -10.66 -4.65
C CYS A 127 -4.38 -11.11 -5.17
N THR A 128 -3.52 -10.14 -5.49
CA THR A 128 -2.17 -10.39 -6.03
C THR A 128 -1.12 -10.09 -4.98
N PHE A 129 0.04 -10.75 -5.11
CA PHE A 129 1.23 -10.51 -4.31
C PHE A 129 2.44 -10.41 -5.23
N SER A 130 3.37 -9.52 -4.93
CA SER A 130 4.64 -9.42 -5.63
C SER A 130 5.73 -8.91 -4.71
N VAL A 131 6.87 -9.60 -4.70
CA VAL A 131 8.09 -9.12 -4.03
C VAL A 131 8.92 -8.32 -5.03
N GLY A 132 9.02 -7.01 -4.81
CA GLY A 132 9.66 -6.07 -5.74
C GLY A 132 11.10 -5.73 -5.39
N VAL A 133 11.49 -5.89 -4.13
CA VAL A 133 12.82 -5.50 -3.61
C VAL A 133 13.40 -6.65 -2.80
N VAL A 134 14.68 -6.96 -3.02
CA VAL A 134 15.42 -7.96 -2.25
C VAL A 134 16.88 -7.50 -2.06
N HIS A 135 17.36 -7.54 -0.83
CA HIS A 135 18.76 -7.29 -0.47
C HIS A 135 19.25 -8.40 0.47
N GLY A 136 20.40 -9.01 0.21
CA GLY A 136 20.89 -10.09 1.07
C GLY A 136 22.35 -10.45 0.87
N GLY A 137 23.00 -10.84 1.96
CA GLY A 137 24.43 -11.18 1.98
C GLY A 137 25.35 -9.96 1.96
N GLN A 138 26.56 -10.14 2.50
CA GLN A 138 27.59 -9.11 2.53
C GLN A 138 28.90 -9.58 1.90
N TRP A 139 29.23 -10.87 2.07
CA TRP A 139 30.47 -11.46 1.62
C TRP A 139 30.22 -12.80 0.94
N VAL A 140 30.87 -13.05 -0.20
CA VAL A 140 30.70 -14.29 -0.97
C VAL A 140 31.24 -15.54 -0.25
N ASN A 141 32.13 -15.37 0.73
CA ASN A 141 32.77 -16.43 1.50
C ASN A 141 32.13 -16.66 2.88
N CYS A 142 30.92 -16.13 3.12
CA CYS A 142 30.18 -16.31 4.36
C CYS A 142 28.72 -16.68 4.07
N VAL A 143 28.16 -17.61 4.86
CA VAL A 143 26.72 -17.88 4.81
C VAL A 143 25.96 -16.62 5.26
N ALA A 144 25.03 -16.14 4.42
CA ALA A 144 24.31 -14.89 4.66
C ALA A 144 23.46 -14.95 5.94
N THR A 145 23.73 -14.02 6.86
CA THR A 145 22.99 -13.87 8.12
C THR A 145 21.68 -13.11 7.95
N THR A 146 21.63 -12.16 7.01
CA THR A 146 20.45 -11.31 6.82
C THR A 146 20.08 -11.21 5.35
N CYS A 147 18.78 -11.14 5.11
CA CYS A 147 18.20 -10.82 3.81
C CYS A 147 16.87 -10.08 4.06
N THR A 148 16.70 -8.92 3.45
CA THR A 148 15.49 -8.11 3.53
C THR A 148 14.79 -8.05 2.18
N GLY A 149 13.49 -7.74 2.19
CA GLY A 149 12.73 -7.48 0.97
C GLY A 149 11.46 -6.70 1.23
N GLU A 150 10.83 -6.24 0.14
CA GLU A 150 9.56 -5.51 0.19
C GLU A 150 8.55 -6.15 -0.75
N ALA A 151 7.34 -6.38 -0.26
CA ALA A 151 6.23 -6.95 -1.01
C ALA A 151 5.03 -6.00 -1.09
N LEU A 152 4.32 -6.06 -2.21
CA LEU A 152 3.07 -5.37 -2.45
C LEU A 152 1.95 -6.39 -2.67
N SER A 153 0.80 -6.17 -2.02
CA SER A 153 -0.43 -6.87 -2.35
C SER A 153 -1.49 -5.89 -2.81
N MET A 154 -2.28 -6.29 -3.82
CA MET A 154 -3.41 -5.51 -4.34
C MET A 154 -4.63 -6.42 -4.45
N ALA A 155 -5.80 -5.95 -3.99
CA ALA A 155 -7.03 -6.73 -4.03
C ALA A 155 -8.23 -5.92 -4.51
N LYS A 156 -9.17 -6.59 -5.20
CA LYS A 156 -10.38 -5.92 -5.74
C LYS A 156 -11.31 -5.42 -4.63
N ARG A 157 -11.35 -6.11 -3.48
CA ARG A 157 -12.18 -5.78 -2.33
C ARG A 157 -11.36 -5.82 -1.05
N GLN A 158 -11.73 -5.00 -0.07
CA GLN A 158 -11.04 -4.93 1.22
C GLN A 158 -10.97 -6.30 1.92
N ALA A 159 -12.07 -7.05 1.95
CA ALA A 159 -12.09 -8.37 2.58
C ALA A 159 -11.12 -9.39 1.93
N ASP A 160 -10.82 -9.22 0.64
CA ASP A 160 -9.83 -10.07 -0.06
C ASP A 160 -8.41 -9.69 0.34
N LEU A 161 -8.15 -8.39 0.54
CA LEU A 161 -6.89 -7.88 1.07
C LEU A 161 -6.69 -8.30 2.53
N ASP A 162 -7.72 -8.22 3.38
CA ASP A 162 -7.62 -8.57 4.81
C ASP A 162 -7.18 -10.03 4.98
N ARG A 163 -7.79 -10.96 4.22
CA ARG A 163 -7.34 -12.36 4.17
C ARG A 163 -5.92 -12.51 3.65
N GLY A 164 -5.52 -11.66 2.70
CA GLY A 164 -4.16 -11.61 2.18
C GLY A 164 -3.13 -11.16 3.22
N VAL A 165 -3.48 -10.13 4.00
CA VAL A 165 -2.68 -9.61 5.12
C VAL A 165 -2.52 -10.69 6.19
N GLU A 166 -3.61 -11.36 6.60
CA GLU A 166 -3.55 -12.46 7.57
C GLU A 166 -2.59 -13.58 7.10
N ARG A 167 -2.68 -13.98 5.83
CA ARG A 167 -1.79 -14.99 5.24
C ARG A 167 -0.32 -14.55 5.20
N MET A 168 -0.06 -13.29 4.84
CA MET A 168 1.29 -12.73 4.83
C MET A 168 1.89 -12.71 6.24
N LEU A 169 1.14 -12.22 7.23
CA LEU A 169 1.61 -12.17 8.62
C LEU A 169 1.87 -13.57 9.19
N ALA A 170 1.04 -14.55 8.82
CA ALA A 170 1.20 -15.95 9.21
C ALA A 170 2.46 -16.64 8.63
N LEU A 171 3.14 -16.03 7.64
CA LEU A 171 4.45 -16.53 7.18
C LEU A 171 5.55 -16.29 8.20
N SER A 172 5.35 -15.38 9.16
CA SER A 172 6.31 -15.11 10.23
C SER A 172 6.50 -16.33 11.10
N GLY A 173 7.75 -16.68 11.38
CA GLY A 173 8.07 -17.82 12.23
C GLY A 173 9.54 -18.20 12.16
N THR A 174 9.91 -19.23 12.91
CA THR A 174 11.27 -19.77 12.93
C THR A 174 11.24 -21.22 12.47
N ALA A 175 12.04 -21.54 11.46
CA ALA A 175 12.21 -22.90 10.95
C ALA A 175 13.69 -23.16 10.64
N ASN A 176 14.21 -24.32 11.04
CA ASN A 176 15.60 -24.72 10.81
C ASN A 176 16.63 -23.67 11.28
N ASP A 177 16.40 -23.03 12.43
CA ASP A 177 17.23 -21.94 12.98
C ASP A 177 17.34 -20.69 12.07
N VAL A 178 16.38 -20.50 11.17
CA VAL A 178 16.19 -19.24 10.43
C VAL A 178 14.87 -18.63 10.87
N THR A 179 14.90 -17.36 11.23
CA THR A 179 13.69 -16.59 11.51
C THR A 179 13.29 -15.82 10.27
N PHE A 180 12.01 -15.88 9.93
CA PHE A 180 11.40 -15.04 8.92
C PHE A 180 10.33 -14.17 9.59
N LYS A 181 10.32 -12.88 9.26
CA LYS A 181 9.41 -11.90 9.85
C LYS A 181 8.77 -11.07 8.74
N VAL A 182 7.47 -10.84 8.87
CA VAL A 182 6.67 -9.97 8.01
C VAL A 182 6.05 -8.88 8.87
N THR A 183 6.17 -7.62 8.44
CA THR A 183 5.55 -6.45 9.09
C THR A 183 4.93 -5.51 8.09
#